data_AF-A0A952S636-F1
#
_entry.id   AF-A0A952S636-F1
#
_cell.length_a   1.000
_cell.length_b   1.000
_cell.length_c   1.000
_cell.angle_alpha   90.00
_cell.angle_beta   90.00
_cell.angle_gamma   90.00
#
_symmetry.space_group_name_H-M   'P 1'
#
loop_
_entity.id
_entity.type
_entity.pdbx_description
1 polymer ?
#
loop_
_entity_poly.entity_id
_entity_poly.type
_entity_poly.pdbx_seq_one_letter_code
_entity_poly.pdbx_strand_id
1 'polypeptide(L)'
;MRRRATRPNVFRGLKRFGVYSTDWKYILVPTAAAYLTPFVFGLWFGYVPLGFPLGLFTFLILLGTFNYLRLSKPECWLSHKFDWVADRNASFRPPLNSELETADWIRDYKKQISLGEK
;
A
#
# COMPACT_ATOMS: atom_id res chain seq x y z
N MET A 1 6.66 3.98 -37.35
CA MET A 1 7.57 4.23 -36.20
C MET A 1 7.88 2.92 -35.50
N ARG A 2 9.16 2.53 -35.37
CA ARG A 2 9.56 1.29 -34.67
C ARG A 2 9.46 1.50 -33.16
N ARG A 3 8.63 0.70 -32.45
CA ARG A 3 8.54 0.75 -30.98
C ARG A 3 9.93 0.52 -30.40
N ARG A 4 10.44 1.50 -29.64
CA ARG A 4 11.66 1.31 -28.83
C ARG A 4 11.28 0.46 -27.61
N ALA A 5 12.17 -0.41 -27.19
CA ALA A 5 11.99 -1.17 -25.96
C ALA A 5 11.89 -0.20 -24.78
N THR A 6 10.69 -0.06 -24.23
CA THR A 6 10.47 0.61 -22.95
C THR A 6 11.17 -0.25 -21.90
N ARG A 7 12.22 0.25 -21.25
CA ARG A 7 12.84 -0.49 -20.14
C ARG A 7 11.76 -0.72 -19.07
N PRO A 8 11.45 -1.97 -18.68
CA PRO A 8 10.49 -2.21 -17.63
C PRO A 8 11.00 -1.57 -16.34
N ASN A 9 10.30 -0.50 -15.94
CA ASN A 9 10.41 0.27 -14.70
C ASN A 9 11.81 0.47 -14.09
N VAL A 10 12.35 1.67 -14.32
CA VAL A 10 13.42 2.30 -13.51
C VAL A 10 12.90 2.70 -12.11
N PHE A 11 11.64 2.42 -11.79
CA PHE A 11 11.08 2.61 -10.45
C PHE A 11 11.32 1.37 -9.58
N ARG A 12 12.59 1.12 -9.21
CA ARG A 12 12.84 0.28 -8.03
C ARG A 12 12.32 1.06 -6.83
N GLY A 13 11.32 0.53 -6.12
CA GLY A 13 10.75 1.17 -4.94
C GLY A 13 11.85 1.55 -3.95
N LEU A 14 12.07 2.85 -3.74
CA LEU A 14 13.05 3.36 -2.78
C LEU A 14 12.63 2.92 -1.37
N LYS A 15 13.41 2.01 -0.79
CA LYS A 15 13.28 1.64 0.63
C LYS A 15 13.98 2.70 1.47
N ARG A 16 13.27 3.28 2.43
CA ARG A 16 13.84 4.15 3.47
C ARG A 16 13.91 3.34 4.76
N PHE A 17 15.11 3.18 5.33
CA PHE A 17 15.33 2.35 6.53
C PHE A 17 14.78 0.92 6.40
N GLY A 18 14.94 0.29 5.23
CA GLY A 18 14.42 -1.06 4.97
C GLY A 18 12.92 -1.14 4.66
N VAL A 19 12.18 -0.03 4.78
CA VAL A 19 10.72 0.03 4.60
C VAL A 19 10.36 0.74 3.29
N TYR A 20 9.47 0.14 2.50
CA TYR A 20 8.93 0.73 1.27
C TYR A 20 8.07 1.97 1.58
N SER A 21 8.12 2.99 0.72
CA SER A 21 7.40 4.26 0.92
C SER A 21 5.90 4.08 1.18
N THR A 22 5.28 3.08 0.55
CA THR A 22 3.85 2.74 0.70
C THR A 22 3.44 2.28 2.08
N ASP A 23 4.40 1.81 2.89
CA ASP A 23 4.13 1.10 4.13
C ASP A 23 4.48 1.91 5.38
N TRP A 24 5.08 3.09 5.18
CA TRP A 24 5.33 4.04 6.27
C TRP A 24 4.05 4.44 7.00
N LYS A 25 2.90 4.43 6.34
CA LYS A 25 1.60 4.67 6.99
C LYS A 25 1.32 3.68 8.13
N TYR A 26 1.76 2.42 8.01
CA TYR A 26 1.56 1.39 9.04
C TYR A 26 2.52 1.51 10.23
N ILE A 27 3.53 2.37 10.13
CA ILE A 27 4.42 2.72 11.25
C ILE A 27 3.96 4.05 11.84
N LEU A 28 3.78 5.07 11.00
CA LEU A 28 3.47 6.43 11.42
C LEU A 28 2.09 6.55 12.08
N VAL A 29 1.05 5.90 11.54
CA VAL A 29 -0.30 6.01 12.10
C VAL A 29 -0.37 5.40 13.51
N PRO A 30 0.09 4.15 13.75
CA PRO A 30 0.10 3.60 15.10
C PRO A 30 1.01 4.37 16.06
N THR A 31 2.18 4.84 15.60
CA THR A 31 3.06 5.69 16.42
C THR A 31 2.38 6.99 16.82
N ALA A 32 1.70 7.66 15.88
CA ALA A 32 0.95 8.89 16.18
C ALA A 32 -0.20 8.61 17.16
N ALA A 33 -0.92 7.51 16.99
CA ALA A 33 -1.97 7.11 17.93
C ALA A 33 -1.40 6.83 19.33
N ALA A 34 -0.30 6.08 19.44
CA ALA A 34 0.36 5.77 20.71
C ALA A 34 0.96 7.01 21.38
N TYR A 35 1.42 7.97 20.60
CA TYR A 35 1.89 9.27 21.09
C TYR A 35 0.73 10.12 21.62
N LEU A 36 -0.37 10.24 20.87
CA LEU A 36 -1.50 11.11 21.24
C LEU A 36 -2.39 10.54 22.34
N THR A 37 -2.55 9.21 22.41
CA THR A 37 -3.45 8.55 23.37
C THR A 37 -3.19 9.00 24.82
N PRO A 38 -1.94 8.98 25.33
CA PRO A 38 -1.66 9.45 26.69
C PRO A 38 -1.99 10.93 26.91
N PHE A 39 -1.86 11.79 25.90
CA PHE A 39 -2.25 13.20 26.02
C PHE A 39 -3.76 13.37 26.15
N VAL A 40 -4.55 12.62 25.36
CA VAL A 40 -6.02 12.66 25.42
C VAL A 40 -6.53 12.21 26.79
N PHE A 41 -5.90 11.20 27.39
CA PHE A 41 -6.28 10.66 28.70
C PHE A 41 -5.56 11.32 29.88
N GLY A 42 -4.71 12.33 29.65
CA GLY A 42 -3.96 12.99 30.72
C GLY A 42 -3.04 12.04 31.49
N LEU A 43 -2.44 11.07 30.82
CA LEU A 43 -1.54 10.09 31.42
C LEU A 43 -0.11 10.64 31.49
N TRP A 44 0.44 10.64 32.70
CA TRP A 44 1.80 11.10 33.01
C TRP A 44 2.57 9.99 33.73
N PHE A 45 3.86 9.87 33.44
CA PHE A 45 4.76 8.99 34.19
C PHE A 45 5.83 9.85 34.87
N GLY A 46 5.64 10.09 36.17
CA GLY A 46 6.39 11.09 36.90
C GLY A 46 6.17 12.47 36.30
N TYR A 47 7.24 13.10 35.80
CA TYR A 47 7.21 14.44 35.18
C TYR A 47 7.15 14.40 33.65
N VAL A 48 7.19 13.23 33.03
CA VAL A 48 7.22 13.09 31.57
C VAL A 48 5.83 12.71 31.05
N PRO A 49 5.30 13.40 30.03
CA PRO A 49 4.08 12.97 29.36
C PRO A 49 4.30 11.58 28.76
N LEU A 50 3.44 10.61 29.09
CA LEU A 50 3.61 9.21 28.66
C LEU A 50 3.62 9.04 27.14
N GLY A 51 3.08 10.00 26.41
CA GLY A 51 3.03 10.01 24.95
C GLY A 51 4.41 9.92 24.31
N PHE A 52 5.41 10.63 24.85
CA PHE A 52 6.75 10.63 24.27
C PHE A 52 7.45 9.25 24.34
N PRO A 53 7.63 8.63 25.53
CA PRO A 53 8.26 7.32 25.61
C PRO A 53 7.45 6.24 24.90
N LEU A 54 6.11 6.28 24.96
CA LEU A 54 5.27 5.31 24.25
C LEU A 54 5.38 5.45 22.73
N GLY A 55 5.34 6.67 22.20
CA GLY A 55 5.47 6.94 20.77
C GLY A 55 6.84 6.49 20.24
N LEU A 56 7.92 6.83 20.94
CA LEU A 56 9.27 6.40 20.56
C LEU A 56 9.41 4.87 20.59
N PHE A 57 8.91 4.24 21.66
CA PHE A 57 8.96 2.80 21.82
C PHE A 57 8.17 2.06 20.72
N THR A 58 6.94 2.51 20.43
CA THR A 58 6.14 1.93 19.33
C THR A 58 6.80 2.13 17.98
N PHE A 59 7.40 3.29 17.73
CA PHE A 59 8.13 3.54 16.48
C PHE A 59 9.29 2.56 16.28
N LEU A 60 10.14 2.38 17.30
CA LEU A 60 11.30 1.49 17.23
C LEU A 60 10.89 0.02 17.08
N ILE A 61 9.87 -0.42 17.82
CA ILE A 61 9.35 -1.78 17.69
C ILE A 61 8.81 -2.00 16.28
N LEU A 62 7.94 -1.12 15.80
CA LEU A 62 7.35 -1.26 14.47
C LEU A 62 8.43 -1.24 13.40
N LEU A 63 9.39 -0.31 13.48
CA LEU A 63 10.51 -0.27 12.54
C LEU A 63 11.30 -1.59 12.54
N GLY A 64 11.64 -2.11 13.71
CA GLY A 64 12.36 -3.38 13.85
C GLY A 64 11.55 -4.57 13.33
N THR A 65 10.28 -4.68 13.71
CA THR A 65 9.38 -5.73 13.26
C THR A 65 9.14 -5.68 11.75
N PHE A 66 8.96 -4.49 11.16
CA PHE A 66 8.81 -4.34 9.73
C PHE A 66 10.07 -4.71 8.98
N ASN A 67 11.24 -4.35 9.50
CA ASN A 67 12.52 -4.70 8.89
C ASN A 67 12.75 -6.23 8.96
N TYR A 68 12.43 -6.85 10.11
CA TYR A 68 12.52 -8.31 10.30
C TYR A 68 11.53 -9.09 9.42
N LEU A 69 10.23 -8.76 9.47
CA LEU A 69 9.18 -9.49 8.74
C LEU A 69 9.25 -9.27 7.22
N ARG A 70 9.76 -8.12 6.75
CA ARG A 70 9.84 -7.81 5.32
C ARG A 70 11.16 -8.19 4.66
N LEU A 71 12.10 -8.78 5.38
CA LEU A 71 13.30 -9.32 4.75
C LEU A 71 12.94 -10.29 3.59
N SER A 72 11.83 -11.02 3.73
CA SER A 72 11.43 -12.11 2.82
C SER A 72 10.08 -11.91 2.11
N LYS A 73 9.46 -10.72 2.19
CA LYS A 73 8.10 -10.48 1.65
C LYS A 73 8.11 -9.50 0.46
N PRO A 74 7.25 -9.73 -0.55
CA PRO A 74 7.16 -8.85 -1.72
C PRO A 74 6.51 -7.50 -1.40
N GLU A 75 6.63 -6.56 -2.34
CA GLU A 75 5.96 -5.26 -2.32
C GLU A 75 4.44 -5.41 -2.14
N CYS A 76 3.80 -4.44 -1.46
CA CYS A 76 2.36 -4.42 -1.19
C CYS A 76 1.78 -5.61 -0.38
N TRP A 77 2.59 -6.56 0.10
CA TRP A 77 2.13 -7.73 0.85
C TRP A 77 1.20 -7.38 2.02
N LEU A 78 1.54 -6.36 2.80
CA LEU A 78 0.74 -5.99 3.98
C LEU A 78 -0.61 -5.39 3.59
N SER A 79 -0.65 -4.54 2.56
CA SER A 79 -1.90 -3.99 2.03
C SER A 79 -2.80 -5.12 1.54
N HIS A 80 -2.27 -6.07 0.76
CA HIS A 80 -3.05 -7.22 0.30
C HIS A 80 -3.57 -8.09 1.46
N LYS A 81 -2.81 -8.22 2.56
CA LYS A 81 -3.28 -8.93 3.75
C LYS A 81 -4.42 -8.18 4.44
N PHE A 82 -4.35 -6.85 4.51
CA PHE A 82 -5.44 -6.06 5.05
C PHE A 82 -6.67 -6.05 4.16
N ASP A 83 -6.50 -5.93 2.84
CA ASP A 83 -7.59 -6.00 1.87
C ASP A 83 -8.28 -7.37 1.98
N TRP A 84 -7.50 -8.46 2.02
CA TRP A 84 -8.04 -9.81 2.23
C TRP A 84 -8.83 -9.96 3.55
N VAL A 85 -8.37 -9.31 4.63
CA VAL A 85 -9.10 -9.28 5.91
C VAL A 85 -10.37 -8.41 5.80
N ALA A 86 -10.28 -7.23 5.18
CA ALA A 86 -11.37 -6.28 5.02
C ALA A 86 -12.49 -6.87 4.14
N ASP A 87 -12.11 -7.59 3.09
CA ASP A 87 -12.98 -8.33 2.19
C ASP A 87 -13.57 -9.60 2.84
N ARG A 88 -13.35 -9.81 4.15
CA ARG A 88 -13.84 -10.95 4.93
C ARG A 88 -13.47 -12.30 4.31
N ASN A 89 -12.29 -12.38 3.70
CA ASN A 89 -11.87 -13.58 2.97
C ASN A 89 -12.90 -13.98 1.89
N ALA A 90 -13.49 -13.00 1.21
CA ALA A 90 -14.33 -13.26 0.04
C ALA A 90 -13.53 -14.15 -0.92
N SER A 91 -14.10 -15.30 -1.28
CA SER A 91 -13.48 -16.18 -2.28
C SER A 91 -13.27 -15.38 -3.55
N PHE A 92 -12.04 -15.43 -4.08
CA PHE A 92 -11.71 -14.88 -5.38
C PHE A 92 -12.82 -15.25 -6.38
N ARG A 93 -13.59 -14.26 -6.81
CA ARG A 93 -14.57 -14.45 -7.86
C ARG A 93 -13.83 -14.21 -9.18
N PRO A 94 -13.87 -15.15 -10.14
CA PRO A 94 -13.37 -14.86 -11.48
C PRO A 94 -14.12 -13.63 -12.02
N PRO A 95 -13.42 -12.70 -12.70
CA PRO A 95 -14.08 -11.55 -13.31
C PRO A 95 -15.24 -12.04 -14.18
N LEU A 96 -16.41 -11.43 -14.01
CA LEU A 96 -17.54 -11.69 -14.90
C LEU A 96 -17.11 -11.33 -16.32
N ASN A 97 -17.54 -12.10 -17.32
CA ASN A 97 -17.12 -11.94 -18.72
C ASN A 97 -17.18 -10.48 -19.21
N SER A 98 -18.13 -9.69 -18.69
CA SER A 98 -18.30 -8.25 -18.97
C SER A 98 -17.19 -7.34 -18.43
N GLU A 99 -16.44 -7.74 -17.40
CA GLU A 99 -15.37 -6.94 -16.80
C GLU A 99 -14.05 -7.07 -17.58
N LEU A 100 -13.81 -8.22 -18.21
CA LEU A 100 -12.67 -8.47 -19.10
C LEU A 100 -12.88 -7.94 -20.53
N GLU A 101 -14.12 -7.73 -20.95
CA GLU A 101 -14.46 -7.25 -22.29
C GLU A 101 -14.14 -5.76 -22.53
N THR A 102 -13.78 -5.02 -21.48
CA THR A 102 -13.50 -3.58 -21.57
C THR A 102 -12.05 -3.29 -21.93
N ALA A 103 -11.58 -3.85 -23.05
CA ALA A 103 -10.50 -3.24 -23.79
C ALA A 103 -11.09 -2.09 -24.62
N ASP A 104 -11.30 -0.93 -23.99
CA ASP A 104 -11.89 0.27 -24.61
C ASP A 104 -11.22 0.65 -25.96
N TRP A 105 -9.95 0.31 -26.12
CA TRP A 105 -9.17 0.56 -27.33
C TRP A 105 -9.52 -0.36 -28.53
N ILE A 106 -10.20 -1.50 -28.33
CA ILE A 106 -10.66 -2.38 -29.42
C ILE A 106 -11.98 -1.86 -30.00
N ARG A 107 -12.83 -1.24 -29.16
CA ARG A 107 -14.16 -0.74 -29.57
C ARG A 107 -14.05 0.42 -30.57
N ASP A 108 -13.05 1.28 -30.41
CA ASP A 108 -12.81 2.40 -31.31
C ASP A 108 -12.32 1.97 -32.70
N TYR A 109 -11.56 0.87 -32.81
CA TYR A 109 -10.99 0.43 -34.09
C TYR A 109 -12.08 -0.03 -35.07
N LYS A 110 -13.06 -0.82 -34.61
CA LYS A 110 -14.19 -1.26 -35.44
C LYS A 110 -15.10 -0.11 -35.86
N LYS A 111 -15.29 0.89 -34.99
CA LYS A 111 -16.14 2.05 -35.26
C LYS A 111 -15.49 3.03 -36.24
N GLN A 112 -14.16 3.14 -36.24
CA GLN A 112 -13.42 3.92 -37.23
C GLN A 112 -13.45 3.26 -38.62
N ILE A 113 -13.31 1.92 -38.69
CA ILE A 113 -13.39 1.19 -39.98
C ILE A 113 -14.78 1.36 -40.63
N SER A 114 -15.87 1.27 -39.85
CA SER A 114 -17.23 1.38 -40.40
C SER A 114 -17.63 2.80 -40.81
N LEU A 115 -16.91 3.84 -40.35
CA LEU A 115 -17.12 5.22 -40.76
C LEU A 115 -16.30 5.63 -41.99
N GLY A 116 -15.26 4.86 -42.34
CA GLY A 116 -14.44 5.08 -43.55
C GLY A 116 -14.96 4.37 -44.81
N GLU A 117 -16.00 3.53 -44.68
CA GLU A 117 -16.64 2.78 -45.77
C GLU A 117 -17.92 3.45 -46.31
N LYS A 118 -18.26 4.66 -45.84
CA LYS A 118 -19.33 5.50 -46.39
C LYS A 118 -18.74 6.71 -47.11
#